data_AF-A0A4U9HZ38-F1
#
_entry.id   AF-A0A4U9HZ38-F1
#
_cell.length_a   1.000
_cell.length_b   1.000
_cell.length_c   1.000
_cell.angle_alpha   90.00
_cell.angle_beta   90.00
_cell.angle_gamma   90.00
#
_symmetry.space_group_name_H-M   'P 1'
#
loop_
_entity.id
_entity.type
_entity.pdbx_description
1 polymer ?
#
loop_
_entity_poly.entity_id
_entity_poly.type
_entity_poly.pdbx_seq_one_letter_code
_entity_poly.pdbx_strand_id
1 'polypeptide(L)'
;MAHRLDIPLVPVIFPTQMLLRAEWLDGEMWLINPFNGDTLDDHTLDVWLKGNISPMAELYNEDLDEADNAEVVRKTAGHLKVGADGRAADGAGAACQRGAAAV
;
A
#
# COMPACT_ATOMS: atom_id res chain seq x y z
N MET A 1 18.17 -6.68 -24.40
CA MET A 1 16.96 -7.38 -24.87
C MET A 1 16.32 -8.01 -23.64
N ALA A 2 15.33 -7.37 -23.04
CA ALA A 2 14.56 -8.00 -21.96
C ALA A 2 13.57 -8.95 -22.64
N HIS A 3 13.86 -10.25 -22.60
CA HIS A 3 12.90 -11.27 -23.05
C HIS A 3 11.64 -11.10 -22.22
N ARG A 4 10.51 -10.93 -22.90
CA ARG A 4 9.18 -10.84 -22.32
C ARG A 4 8.98 -12.12 -21.51
N LEU A 5 9.10 -12.02 -20.19
CA LEU A 5 8.72 -13.11 -19.29
C LEU A 5 7.20 -13.21 -19.42
N ASP A 6 6.72 -14.27 -20.07
CA ASP A 6 5.31 -14.56 -20.28
C ASP A 6 4.69 -15.13 -18.99
N ILE A 7 5.01 -14.48 -17.86
CA ILE A 7 4.54 -14.87 -16.54
C ILE A 7 3.23 -14.13 -16.31
N PRO A 8 2.10 -14.83 -16.10
CA PRO A 8 0.85 -14.18 -15.77
C PRO A 8 1.01 -13.48 -14.40
N LEU A 9 0.89 -12.16 -14.41
CA LEU A 9 0.87 -11.33 -13.22
C LEU A 9 -0.56 -10.92 -12.93
N VAL A 10 -1.05 -11.26 -11.74
CA VAL A 10 -2.36 -10.83 -11.25
C VAL A 10 -2.20 -9.87 -10.07
N PRO A 11 -2.95 -8.77 -10.03
CA PRO A 11 -2.91 -7.85 -8.90
C PRO A 11 -3.61 -8.46 -7.69
N VAL A 12 -3.06 -8.20 -6.51
CA VAL A 12 -3.60 -8.63 -5.20
C VAL A 12 -3.75 -7.41 -4.31
N ILE A 13 -4.90 -7.28 -3.64
CA ILE A 13 -5.17 -6.17 -2.72
C ILE A 13 -4.87 -6.62 -1.29
N PHE A 14 -3.61 -6.47 -0.90
CA PHE A 14 -3.13 -6.79 0.44
C PHE A 14 -3.44 -5.61 1.38
N PRO A 15 -3.89 -5.79 2.64
CA PRO A 15 -4.75 -4.84 3.36
C PRO A 15 -4.49 -3.34 3.13
N THR A 16 -3.25 -2.85 3.21
CA THR A 16 -2.91 -1.43 2.99
C THR A 16 -2.30 -1.07 1.64
N GLN A 17 -1.91 -2.04 0.81
CA GLN A 17 -1.24 -1.79 -0.48
C GLN A 17 -1.67 -2.75 -1.59
N MET A 18 -1.13 -2.58 -2.80
CA MET A 18 -1.29 -3.55 -3.88
C MET A 18 -0.01 -4.36 -4.01
N LEU A 19 -0.15 -5.65 -4.27
CA LEU A 19 0.93 -6.58 -4.60
C LEU A 19 0.71 -7.15 -6.00
N LEU A 20 1.75 -7.69 -6.62
CA LEU A 20 1.63 -8.51 -7.83
C LEU A 20 1.90 -9.95 -7.46
N ARG A 21 0.98 -10.84 -7.83
CA ARG A 21 1.16 -12.29 -7.73
C ARG A 21 1.53 -12.83 -9.09
N ALA A 22 2.61 -13.59 -9.15
CA ALA A 22 3.02 -14.40 -10.29
C ALA A 22 2.77 -15.87 -9.97
N GLU A 23 2.21 -16.59 -10.94
CA GLU A 23 2.17 -18.06 -10.90
C GLU A 23 3.33 -18.57 -11.77
N TRP A 24 4.29 -19.24 -11.15
CA TRP A 24 5.42 -19.83 -11.86
C TRP A 24 5.04 -21.20 -12.46
N LEU A 25 5.83 -21.67 -13.43
CA LEU A 25 5.54 -22.88 -14.21
C LEU A 25 5.49 -24.18 -13.37
N ASP A 26 6.04 -24.16 -12.16
CA ASP A 26 6.03 -25.25 -11.18
C ASP A 26 4.89 -25.15 -10.17
N GLY A 27 4.05 -24.11 -10.26
CA GLY A 27 2.96 -23.84 -9.32
C GLY A 27 3.41 -23.07 -8.08
N GLU A 28 4.67 -22.61 -8.02
CA GLU A 28 5.09 -21.71 -6.94
C GLU A 28 4.45 -20.32 -7.11
N MET A 29 3.87 -19.82 -6.01
CA MET A 29 3.31 -18.49 -5.93
C MET A 29 4.39 -17.49 -5.54
N TRP A 30 4.60 -16.49 -6.39
CA TRP A 30 5.55 -15.42 -6.12
C TRP A 30 4.81 -14.11 -5.88
N LEU A 31 5.18 -13.41 -4.82
CA LEU A 31 4.62 -12.10 -4.48
C LEU A 31 5.68 -11.03 -4.71
N ILE A 32 5.29 -9.96 -5.39
CA ILE A 32 6.19 -8.91 -5.84
C ILE A 32 5.60 -7.55 -5.46
N ASN A 33 6.43 -6.68 -4.91
CA ASN A 33 6.07 -5.30 -4.66
C ASN A 33 6.04 -4.52 -6.00
N PRO A 34 4.88 -3.95 -6.40
CA PRO A 34 4.73 -3.27 -7.69
C PRO A 34 5.54 -1.98 -7.81
N PHE A 35 6.03 -1.41 -6.70
CA PHE A 35 6.69 -0.10 -6.70
C PHE A 35 8.21 -0.20 -6.85
N ASN A 36 8.84 -1.22 -6.26
CA ASN A 36 10.30 -1.40 -6.29
C ASN A 36 10.75 -2.71 -6.94
N GLY A 37 9.84 -3.66 -7.15
CA GLY A 37 10.14 -4.97 -7.76
C GLY A 37 10.69 -6.02 -6.79
N ASP A 38 10.71 -5.76 -5.49
CA ASP A 38 11.19 -6.72 -4.50
C ASP A 38 10.23 -7.91 -4.37
N THR A 39 10.77 -9.12 -4.26
CA THR A 39 9.99 -10.30 -3.90
C THR A 39 9.64 -10.26 -2.41
N LEU A 40 8.43 -10.68 -2.08
CA LEU A 40 7.87 -10.68 -0.73
C LEU A 40 7.68 -12.12 -0.26
N ASP A 41 7.96 -12.35 1.02
CA ASP A 41 7.71 -13.61 1.70
C ASP A 41 6.60 -13.48 2.76
N ASP A 42 6.10 -14.62 3.25
CA ASP A 42 5.04 -14.67 4.26
C ASP A 42 5.41 -13.89 5.53
N HIS A 43 6.68 -13.89 5.93
CA HIS A 43 7.14 -13.16 7.10
C HIS A 43 6.99 -11.64 6.93
N THR A 44 7.37 -11.12 5.76
CA THR A 44 7.22 -9.70 5.43
C THR A 44 5.76 -9.29 5.45
N LEU A 45 4.89 -10.13 4.89
CA LEU A 45 3.44 -9.89 4.84
C LEU A 45 2.82 -9.93 6.24
N ASP A 46 3.23 -10.88 7.09
CA ASP A 46 2.77 -10.98 8.49
C ASP A 46 3.17 -9.74 9.31
N VAL A 47 4.41 -9.27 9.16
CA VAL A 47 4.88 -8.04 9.82
C VAL A 47 4.08 -6.82 9.34
N TRP A 48 3.83 -6.71 8.04
CA TRP A 48 3.03 -5.62 7.48
C TRP A 48 1.57 -5.68 7.93
N LEU A 49 0.97 -6.86 7.92
CA LEU A 49 -0.40 -7.08 8.36
C LEU A 49 -0.55 -6.67 9.83
N LYS A 50 0.37 -7.11 10.69
CA LYS A 50 0.36 -6.77 12.12
C LYS A 50 0.62 -5.30 12.40
N GLY A 51 1.53 -4.68 11.63
CA GLY A 51 1.87 -3.26 11.75
C GLY A 51 0.78 -2.32 11.25
N ASN A 52 -0.04 -2.75 10.28
CA ASN A 52 -1.04 -1.90 9.64
C ASN A 52 -2.49 -2.18 10.09
N ILE A 53 -2.81 -3.40 10.52
CA ILE A 53 -4.18 -3.81 10.91
C ILE A 53 -4.27 -4.02 12.42
N SER A 54 -3.55 -5.00 12.95
CA SER A 54 -3.56 -5.32 14.39
C SER A 54 -2.46 -6.33 14.75
N PRO A 55 -1.82 -6.25 15.94
CA PRO A 55 -0.84 -7.24 16.39
C PRO A 55 -1.34 -8.69 16.42
N MET A 56 -2.66 -8.88 16.45
CA MET A 56 -3.33 -10.19 16.48
C MET A 56 -3.86 -10.63 15.11
N ALA A 57 -3.60 -9.87 14.05
CA ALA A 57 -3.99 -10.25 12.70
C ALA A 57 -3.12 -11.42 12.21
N GLU A 58 -3.74 -12.33 11.47
CA GLU A 58 -3.12 -13.52 10.89
C GLU A 58 -3.24 -13.47 9.37
N LEU A 59 -2.19 -13.90 8.67
CA LEU A 59 -2.15 -13.96 7.22
C LEU A 59 -2.89 -15.21 6.72
N TYR A 60 -3.92 -15.02 5.90
CA TYR A 60 -4.65 -16.10 5.23
C TYR A 60 -4.39 -16.11 3.73
N ASN A 61 -4.59 -17.25 3.08
CA ASN A 61 -4.45 -17.35 1.62
C ASN A 61 -5.48 -16.47 0.89
N GLU A 62 -6.65 -16.26 1.50
CA GLU A 62 -7.71 -15.38 0.99
C GLU A 62 -7.26 -13.92 0.89
N ASP A 63 -6.31 -13.49 1.74
CA ASP A 63 -5.70 -12.15 1.65
C ASP A 63 -4.80 -11.98 0.41
N LEU A 64 -4.53 -13.09 -0.30
CA LEU A 64 -3.68 -13.16 -1.49
C LEU A 64 -4.48 -13.47 -2.77
N ASP A 65 -5.81 -13.41 -2.69
CA ASP A 65 -6.69 -13.61 -3.83
C ASP A 65 -6.56 -12.51 -4.89
N GLU A 66 -6.89 -12.87 -6.13
CA GLU A 66 -6.87 -11.93 -7.23
C GLU A 66 -7.87 -10.81 -6.97
N ALA A 67 -7.40 -9.59 -7.16
CA ALA A 67 -8.20 -8.40 -6.97
C ALA A 67 -9.08 -8.09 -8.17
N ASP A 68 -10.30 -7.60 -7.90
CA ASP A 68 -11.14 -7.03 -8.95
C ASP A 68 -10.48 -5.75 -9.52
N ASN A 69 -10.49 -5.61 -10.84
CA ASN A 69 -10.00 -4.42 -11.54
C ASN A 69 -10.57 -3.11 -10.97
N ALA A 70 -11.83 -3.10 -10.53
CA ALA A 70 -12.43 -1.93 -9.92
C ALA A 70 -11.77 -1.55 -8.57
N GLU A 71 -11.33 -2.55 -7.80
CA GLU A 71 -10.62 -2.36 -6.53
C GLU A 71 -9.19 -1.89 -6.75
N VAL A 72 -8.51 -2.47 -7.74
CA VAL A 72 -7.17 -2.07 -8.18
C VAL A 72 -7.15 -0.58 -8.54
N VAL A 73 -8.04 -0.13 -9.43
CA VAL A 73 -8.12 1.27 -9.85
C VAL A 73 -8.35 2.21 -8.66
N ARG A 74 -9.25 1.84 -7.73
CA ARG A 74 -9.51 2.66 -6.53
C ARG A 74 -8.29 2.75 -5.63
N LYS A 75 -7.58 1.64 -5.39
CA LYS A 75 -6.40 1.64 -4.51
C LYS A 75 -5.25 2.42 -5.13
N THR A 76 -4.95 2.20 -6.42
CA THR A 76 -3.93 2.97 -7.15
C THR A 76 -4.28 4.47 -7.19
N ALA A 77 -5.53 4.83 -7.47
CA ALA A 77 -5.98 6.22 -7.44
C ALA A 77 -5.92 6.82 -6.03
N GLY A 78 -6.17 6.03 -4.98
CA GLY A 78 -6.01 6.45 -3.59
C GLY A 78 -4.57 6.80 -3.23
N HIS A 79 -3.60 5.97 -3.63
CA HIS A 79 -2.18 6.28 -3.44
C HIS A 79 -1.76 7.55 -4.21
N LEU A 80 -2.26 7.77 -5.44
CA LEU A 80 -1.98 8.99 -6.21
C LEU A 80 -2.65 10.24 -5.63
N LYS A 81 -3.88 10.10 -5.10
CA LYS A 81 -4.63 11.16 -4.43
C LYS A 81 -3.89 11.66 -3.19
N VAL A 82 -3.30 10.77 -2.39
CA VAL A 82 -2.45 11.14 -1.24
C VAL A 82 -1.25 11.99 -1.69
N GLY A 83 -0.69 11.75 -2.87
CA GLY A 83 0.34 12.61 -3.45
C GLY A 83 -0.17 13.95 -4.01
N ALA A 84 -1.45 14.02 -4.43
CA ALA A 84 -2.05 15.19 -5.05
C ALA A 84 -2.76 16.14 -4.07
N ASP A 85 -3.20 15.65 -2.90
CA ASP A 85 -3.88 16.44 -1.85
C ASP A 85 -2.90 17.10 -0.87
N GLY A 86 -1.63 17.22 -1.28
CA GLY A 86 -0.56 17.86 -0.52
C GLY A 86 -0.32 19.32 -0.87
N ARG A 87 -1.36 20.17 -1.05
CA ARG A 87 -1.26 21.65 -0.91
C ARG A 87 -2.59 22.38 -1.16
N ALA A 88 -3.34 22.64 -0.08
CA ALA A 88 -4.17 23.82 0.13
C ALA A 88 -4.59 23.77 1.62
N ALA A 89 -4.35 24.73 2.50
CA ALA A 89 -4.05 26.13 2.35
C ALA A 89 -3.16 26.61 3.52
N ASP A 90 -2.24 27.50 3.17
CA ASP A 90 -1.58 28.43 4.08
C ASP A 90 -2.54 29.60 4.36
N GLY A 91 -2.47 30.17 5.57
CA GLY A 91 -2.95 31.52 5.85
C GLY A 91 -4.29 31.69 6.58
N ALA A 92 -4.22 31.89 7.90
CA ALA A 92 -4.89 33.01 8.58
C ALA A 92 -4.38 33.11 10.02
N GLY A 93 -3.44 34.03 10.25
CA GLY A 93 -3.10 34.46 11.60
C GLY A 93 -4.27 35.17 12.26
N ALA A 94 -4.46 34.93 13.56
CA ALA A 94 -5.08 35.88 14.45
C ALA A 94 -4.41 35.75 15.82
N ALA A 95 -3.66 36.78 16.16
CA ALA A 95 -2.99 36.97 17.43
C ALA A 95 -3.96 36.99 18.60
N CYS A 96 -3.61 36.30 19.70
CA CYS A 96 -3.99 36.73 21.03
C CYS A 96 -2.78 36.57 21.97
N GLN A 97 -1.86 37.53 21.87
CA GLN A 97 -0.96 37.88 22.96
C GLN A 97 -1.52 39.16 23.60
N ARG A 98 -2.20 39.02 24.74
CA ARG A 98 -2.40 40.08 25.74
C ARG A 98 -2.47 39.36 27.07
N GLY A 99 -1.63 39.59 28.07
CA GLY A 99 -0.57 40.56 28.28
C GLY A 99 -0.31 40.49 29.78
N ALA A 100 0.92 40.18 30.18
CA ALA A 100 1.37 40.41 31.55
C ALA A 100 1.79 41.87 31.67
N ALA A 101 1.22 42.61 32.63
CA ALA A 101 1.76 43.86 33.12
C ALA A 101 1.31 44.11 34.56
N ALA A 102 2.28 44.53 35.37
CA ALA A 102 2.30 44.75 36.80
C ALA A 102 1.27 45.75 37.36
N VAL A 103 0.82 45.50 38.60
CA VAL A 103 1.21 46.26 39.83
C VAL A 103 0.78 45.49 41.07
#